data_AF-A0A4Y6I9A0-F1
#
_entry.id   AF-A0A4Y6I9A0-F1
#
_cell.length_a   1.000
_cell.length_b   1.000
_cell.length_c   1.000
_cell.angle_alpha   90.00
_cell.angle_beta   90.00
_cell.angle_gamma   90.00
#
_symmetry.space_group_name_H-M   'P 1'
#
loop_
_entity.id
_entity.type
_entity.pdbx_description
1 polymer ?
#
loop_
_entity_poly.entity_id
_entity_poly.type
_entity_poly.pdbx_seq_one_letter_code
_entity_poly.pdbx_strand_id
1 'polypeptide(L)'
;MAISGLSQSGVWQHLQPLDDGPAGFLVRGTLPTDANGVELMLEHWDQGTSEPKHYHPCDDMTIVMEGMMVVQCYKEQDGKLVIDGSERVYRSGETAYLKAKQVHSVRYSEACKLVYIHDGQFDFIEIKA
;
A
#
# COMPACT_ATOMS: atom_id res chain seq x y z
N MET A 1 -1.30 12.88 15.30
CA MET A 1 -1.90 13.58 14.14
C MET A 1 -2.87 12.62 13.49
N ALA A 2 -4.11 13.04 13.19
CA ALA A 2 -4.99 12.23 12.35
C ALA A 2 -4.38 12.18 10.94
N ILE A 3 -4.12 10.98 10.43
CA ILE A 3 -3.62 10.78 9.08
C ILE A 3 -4.80 11.14 8.16
N SER A 4 -4.82 12.37 7.64
CA SER A 4 -5.87 12.82 6.72
C SER A 4 -5.85 11.93 5.48
N GLY A 5 -6.90 11.15 5.24
CA GLY A 5 -7.04 10.29 4.06
C GLY A 5 -7.43 8.84 4.34
N LEU A 6 -7.33 8.36 5.59
CA LEU A 6 -7.66 6.97 5.96
C LEU A 6 -9.07 6.55 5.52
N SER A 7 -10.06 7.40 5.76
CA SER A 7 -11.46 7.13 5.41
C SER A 7 -11.75 7.19 3.91
N GLN A 8 -10.79 7.64 3.09
CA GLN A 8 -10.92 7.69 1.63
C GLN A 8 -10.16 6.57 0.92
N SER A 9 -9.26 5.86 1.61
CA SER A 9 -8.56 4.71 1.02
C SER A 9 -9.54 3.56 0.79
N GLY A 10 -9.42 2.93 -0.39
CA GLY A 10 -10.13 1.71 -0.77
C GLY A 10 -9.96 0.58 0.26
N VAL A 11 -8.78 0.47 0.87
CA VAL A 11 -8.47 -0.54 1.91
C VAL A 11 -9.46 -0.51 3.07
N TRP A 12 -9.87 0.68 3.52
CA TRP A 12 -10.80 0.87 4.63
C TRP A 12 -12.27 0.91 4.21
N GLN A 13 -12.58 0.78 2.91
CA GLN A 13 -13.95 0.64 2.44
C GLN A 13 -14.48 -0.77 2.68
N HIS A 14 -15.79 -0.95 2.52
CA HIS A 14 -16.47 -2.25 2.56
C HIS A 14 -16.48 -2.98 3.90
N LEU A 15 -16.02 -2.37 5.00
CA LEU A 15 -16.21 -2.90 6.36
C LEU A 15 -17.70 -3.17 6.62
N GLN A 16 -18.04 -4.40 7.03
CA GLN A 16 -19.39 -4.85 7.35
C GLN A 16 -19.51 -5.25 8.83
N PRO A 17 -20.69 -5.14 9.45
CA PRO A 17 -20.91 -5.77 10.75
C PRO A 17 -20.73 -7.28 10.64
N LEU A 18 -20.24 -7.89 11.72
CA LEU A 18 -20.23 -9.34 11.88
C LEU A 18 -21.55 -9.77 12.55
N ASP A 19 -22.19 -10.83 12.04
CA ASP A 19 -23.35 -11.44 12.71
C ASP A 19 -22.96 -11.84 14.14
N ASP A 20 -23.79 -11.49 15.12
CA ASP A 20 -23.54 -11.64 16.56
C ASP A 20 -22.28 -10.90 17.09
N GLY A 21 -21.74 -9.95 16.31
CA GLY A 21 -20.60 -9.13 16.69
C GLY A 21 -20.94 -8.05 17.73
N PRO A 22 -19.95 -7.54 18.48
CA PRO A 22 -20.15 -6.41 19.40
C PRO A 22 -20.67 -5.16 18.67
N ALA A 23 -21.49 -4.37 19.36
CA ALA A 23 -21.97 -3.10 18.81
C ALA A 23 -20.81 -2.18 18.38
N GLY A 24 -20.85 -1.74 17.11
CA GLY A 24 -19.83 -0.87 16.53
C GLY A 24 -18.61 -1.59 15.93
N PHE A 25 -18.53 -2.93 16.02
CA PHE A 25 -17.49 -3.69 15.34
C PHE A 25 -17.83 -3.89 13.86
N LEU A 26 -16.97 -3.42 12.97
CA LEU A 26 -17.03 -3.68 11.54
C LEU A 26 -15.74 -4.36 11.10
N VAL A 27 -15.86 -5.30 10.17
CA VAL A 27 -14.76 -6.13 9.67
C VAL A 27 -14.88 -6.29 8.16
N ARG A 28 -13.73 -6.51 7.52
CA ARG A 28 -13.64 -6.89 6.10
C ARG A 28 -12.77 -8.13 6.03
N GLY A 29 -13.22 -9.12 5.26
CA GLY A 29 -12.51 -10.38 5.13
C GLY A 29 -11.35 -10.29 4.14
N THR A 30 -10.77 -11.46 3.84
CA THR A 30 -9.75 -11.60 2.80
C THR A 30 -10.30 -12.35 1.59
N LEU A 31 -9.72 -12.09 0.43
CA LEU A 31 -9.98 -12.91 -0.76
C LEU A 31 -9.45 -14.35 -0.57
N PRO A 32 -10.06 -15.35 -1.24
CA PRO A 32 -11.25 -15.27 -2.09
C PRO A 32 -12.58 -15.45 -1.32
N THR A 33 -12.55 -15.62 0.00
CA THR A 33 -13.73 -15.95 0.81
C THR A 33 -14.70 -14.78 0.94
N ASP A 34 -14.18 -13.55 0.94
CA ASP A 34 -14.96 -12.32 0.84
C ASP A 34 -14.76 -11.74 -0.57
N ALA A 35 -15.83 -11.57 -1.34
CA ALA A 35 -15.76 -11.02 -2.71
C ALA A 35 -15.32 -9.54 -2.73
N ASN A 36 -15.53 -8.83 -1.62
CA ASN A 36 -14.97 -7.50 -1.39
C ASN A 36 -13.73 -7.60 -0.50
N GLY A 37 -13.11 -8.77 -0.30
CA GLY A 37 -12.00 -8.93 0.62
C GLY A 37 -10.74 -8.17 0.19
N VAL A 38 -9.83 -7.97 1.14
CA VAL A 38 -8.46 -7.51 0.84
C VAL A 38 -7.55 -8.70 0.54
N GLU A 39 -6.46 -8.45 -0.16
CA GLU A 39 -5.32 -9.37 -0.20
C GLU A 39 -4.27 -8.93 0.82
N LEU A 40 -3.66 -9.91 1.51
CA LEU A 40 -2.66 -9.65 2.55
C LEU A 40 -1.38 -10.42 2.22
N MET A 41 -0.25 -9.72 2.32
CA MET A 41 1.07 -10.30 2.16
C MET A 41 1.98 -9.90 3.33
N LEU A 42 2.87 -10.83 3.68
CA LEU A 42 4.00 -10.55 4.56
C LEU A 42 5.23 -10.46 3.68
N GLU A 43 5.84 -9.29 3.64
CA GLU A 43 7.00 -9.05 2.78
C GLU A 43 8.27 -8.98 3.60
N HIS A 44 9.35 -9.43 2.98
CA HIS A 44 10.71 -9.29 3.47
C HIS A 44 11.58 -8.72 2.35
N TRP A 45 12.33 -7.69 2.68
CA TRP A 45 13.23 -7.04 1.73
C TRP A 45 14.62 -6.89 2.33
N ASP A 46 15.63 -7.31 1.56
CA ASP A 46 17.03 -7.11 1.93
C ASP A 46 17.42 -5.63 1.81
N GLN A 47 18.32 -5.19 2.68
CA GLN A 47 18.90 -3.85 2.59
C GLN A 47 19.54 -3.62 1.21
N GLY A 48 19.28 -2.46 0.63
CA GLY A 48 19.84 -2.03 -0.65
C GLY A 48 19.06 -2.51 -1.87
N THR A 49 18.00 -3.30 -1.69
CA THR A 49 17.09 -3.70 -2.77
C THR A 49 16.06 -2.60 -3.10
N SER A 50 15.42 -2.74 -4.25
CA SER A 50 14.43 -1.77 -4.73
C SER A 50 13.41 -2.40 -5.66
N GLU A 51 12.23 -1.81 -5.69
CA GLU A 51 11.21 -2.07 -6.69
C GLU A 51 11.31 -1.05 -7.83
N PRO A 52 11.09 -1.48 -9.09
CA PRO A 52 11.08 -0.57 -10.24
C PRO A 52 9.90 0.41 -10.16
N LYS A 53 9.81 1.32 -11.15
CA LYS A 53 8.63 2.16 -11.29
C LYS A 53 7.44 1.27 -11.65
N HIS A 54 6.38 1.33 -10.87
CA HIS A 54 5.19 0.53 -11.07
C HIS A 54 3.96 1.24 -10.50
N TYR A 55 2.79 0.63 -10.68
CA TYR A 55 1.57 1.00 -9.96
C TYR A 55 0.70 -0.22 -9.70
N HIS A 56 -0.21 -0.09 -8.74
CA HIS A 56 -1.24 -1.07 -8.45
C HIS A 56 -2.59 -0.61 -9.01
N PRO A 57 -3.46 -1.52 -9.49
CA PRO A 57 -4.76 -1.15 -10.03
C PRO A 57 -5.73 -0.64 -8.95
N CYS A 58 -5.51 -1.02 -7.69
CA CYS A 58 -6.30 -0.62 -6.52
C CYS A 58 -5.42 0.10 -5.48
N ASP A 59 -6.06 0.62 -4.44
CA ASP A 59 -5.36 1.23 -3.31
C ASP A 59 -4.62 0.16 -2.49
N ASP A 60 -3.48 0.51 -1.92
CA ASP A 60 -2.74 -0.35 -1.00
C ASP A 60 -2.28 0.40 0.25
N MET A 61 -2.00 -0.40 1.27
CA MET A 61 -1.53 0.01 2.58
C MET A 61 -0.40 -0.90 3.02
N THR A 62 0.74 -0.30 3.37
CA THR A 62 1.91 -1.01 3.85
C THR A 62 2.26 -0.55 5.26
N ILE A 63 2.29 -1.47 6.21
CA ILE A 63 2.74 -1.22 7.57
C ILE A 63 4.18 -1.71 7.68
N VAL A 64 5.09 -0.80 8.03
CA VAL A 64 6.49 -1.15 8.24
C VAL A 64 6.62 -1.77 9.63
N MET A 65 6.93 -3.06 9.70
CA MET A 65 7.11 -3.76 11.00
C MET A 65 8.55 -3.62 11.50
N GLU A 66 9.52 -3.63 10.59
CA GLU A 66 10.95 -3.50 10.86
C GLU A 66 11.63 -2.76 9.68
N GLY A 67 12.67 -1.98 9.95
CA GLY A 67 13.50 -1.35 8.92
C GLY A 67 13.03 0.03 8.43
N MET A 68 13.48 0.39 7.23
CA MET A 68 13.23 1.67 6.57
C MET A 68 12.95 1.51 5.07
N MET A 69 11.73 1.89 4.69
CA MET A 69 11.24 1.92 3.31
C MET A 69 11.18 3.37 2.80
N VAL A 70 11.64 3.60 1.57
CA VAL A 70 11.62 4.92 0.93
C VAL A 70 10.84 4.85 -0.37
N VAL A 71 9.79 5.65 -0.49
CA VAL A 71 8.90 5.68 -1.65
C VAL A 71 9.08 6.97 -2.42
N GLN A 72 9.29 6.87 -3.73
CA GLN A 72 9.27 8.02 -4.65
C GLN A 72 8.06 7.90 -5.57
N CYS A 73 7.19 8.90 -5.57
CA CYS A 73 6.06 8.99 -6.51
C CYS A 73 6.45 9.69 -7.81
N TYR A 74 5.72 9.39 -8.87
CA TYR A 74 5.86 9.99 -10.18
C TYR A 74 4.49 10.37 -10.73
N LYS A 75 4.49 11.34 -11.66
CA LYS A 75 3.32 11.70 -12.45
C LYS A 75 3.70 11.79 -13.92
N GLU A 76 2.71 11.58 -14.77
CA GLU A 76 2.87 11.83 -16.19
C GLU A 76 2.81 13.34 -16.47
N GLN A 77 3.79 13.82 -17.20
CA GLN A 77 3.86 15.18 -17.72
C GLN A 77 4.47 15.14 -19.11
N ASP A 78 3.74 15.65 -20.11
CA ASP A 78 4.17 15.70 -21.52
C ASP A 78 4.60 14.32 -22.07
N GLY A 79 3.85 13.27 -21.71
CA GLY A 79 4.12 11.89 -22.14
C GLY A 79 5.37 11.26 -21.49
N LYS A 80 5.89 11.86 -20.41
CA LYS A 80 7.03 11.35 -19.64
C LYS A 80 6.68 11.26 -18.17
N LEU A 81 7.25 10.27 -17.48
CA LEU A 81 7.19 10.23 -16.02
C LEU A 81 8.21 11.17 -15.42
N VAL A 82 7.74 12.07 -14.56
CA VAL A 82 8.56 12.98 -13.78
C VAL A 82 8.32 12.76 -12.29
N ILE A 83 9.32 13.07 -11.47
CA ILE A 83 9.24 13.00 -10.00
C ILE A 83 8.07 13.86 -9.50
N ASP A 84 7.22 13.27 -8.67
CA ASP A 84 6.09 13.97 -8.04
C ASP A 84 6.33 14.13 -6.54
N GLY A 85 6.85 15.30 -6.17
CA GLY A 85 7.17 15.65 -4.79
C GLY A 85 8.43 14.96 -4.25
N SER A 86 8.65 15.16 -2.96
CA SER A 86 9.80 14.58 -2.23
C SER A 86 9.60 13.09 -1.93
N GLU A 87 10.70 12.38 -1.73
CA GLU A 87 10.68 11.02 -1.20
C GLU A 87 9.91 10.96 0.12
N ARG A 88 9.10 9.92 0.29
CA ARG A 88 8.38 9.60 1.52
C ARG A 88 9.13 8.48 2.23
N VAL A 89 9.58 8.73 3.45
CA VAL A 89 10.33 7.77 4.25
C VAL A 89 9.41 7.20 5.31
N TYR A 90 9.36 5.87 5.41
CA TYR A 90 8.57 5.14 6.40
C TYR A 90 9.47 4.21 7.20
N ARG A 91 9.33 4.26 8.52
CA ARG A 91 10.07 3.49 9.51
C ARG A 91 9.14 2.57 10.29
N SER A 92 9.72 1.70 11.10
CA SER A 92 8.96 0.76 11.94
C SER A 92 7.83 1.44 12.72
N GLY A 93 6.63 0.89 12.60
CA GLY A 93 5.38 1.42 13.17
C GLY A 93 4.64 2.43 12.29
N GLU A 94 5.24 2.91 11.20
CA GLU A 94 4.60 3.82 10.26
C GLU A 94 3.86 3.07 9.15
N THR A 95 2.89 3.75 8.54
CA THR A 95 2.03 3.20 7.50
C THR A 95 2.13 4.05 6.24
N ALA A 96 2.45 3.41 5.12
CA ALA A 96 2.35 3.99 3.81
C ALA A 96 0.97 3.69 3.21
N TYR A 97 0.43 4.68 2.49
CA TYR A 97 -0.76 4.53 1.68
C TYR A 97 -0.43 4.95 0.26
N LEU A 98 -0.78 4.11 -0.69
CA LEU A 98 -0.64 4.39 -2.11
C LEU A 98 -2.00 4.23 -2.77
N LYS A 99 -2.35 5.23 -3.57
CA LYS A 99 -3.62 5.26 -4.28
C LYS A 99 -3.50 4.40 -5.53
N ALA A 100 -4.60 3.76 -5.91
CA ALA A 100 -4.79 3.14 -7.20
C ALA A 100 -4.18 3.99 -8.33
N LYS A 101 -3.34 3.35 -9.14
CA LYS A 101 -2.66 3.93 -10.31
C LYS A 101 -1.64 5.04 -9.99
N GLN A 102 -1.31 5.28 -8.71
CA GLN A 102 -0.20 6.15 -8.36
C GLN A 102 1.11 5.46 -8.71
N VAL A 103 1.81 6.00 -9.71
CA VAL A 103 3.12 5.49 -10.11
C VAL A 103 4.13 5.80 -9.01
N HIS A 104 4.86 4.79 -8.58
CA HIS A 104 5.89 4.94 -7.58
C HIS A 104 7.02 3.92 -7.76
N SER A 105 8.12 4.12 -7.04
CA SER A 105 9.21 3.15 -6.88
C SER A 105 9.61 3.12 -5.41
N VAL A 106 10.09 1.98 -4.95
CA VAL A 106 10.43 1.76 -3.54
C VAL A 106 11.91 1.38 -3.41
N ARG A 107 12.60 1.92 -2.40
CA ARG A 107 13.94 1.48 -1.99
C ARG A 107 13.94 1.08 -0.53
N TYR A 108 14.61 -0.03 -0.23
CA TYR A 108 14.76 -0.55 1.12
C TYR A 108 16.14 -0.20 1.65
N SER A 109 16.21 0.89 2.43
CA SER A 109 17.50 1.44 2.89
C SER A 109 18.06 0.72 4.12
N GLU A 110 17.21 -0.03 4.79
CA GLU A 110 17.51 -1.02 5.83
C GLU A 110 16.75 -2.32 5.46
N ALA A 111 17.10 -3.46 6.07
CA ALA A 111 16.33 -4.68 5.88
C ALA A 111 14.91 -4.49 6.45
N CYS A 112 13.88 -4.86 5.69
CA CYS A 112 12.50 -4.59 6.04
C CYS A 112 11.68 -5.85 6.21
N LYS A 113 10.74 -5.80 7.17
CA LYS A 113 9.58 -6.68 7.25
C LYS A 113 8.32 -5.83 7.17
N LEU A 114 7.38 -6.19 6.30
CA LEU A 114 6.19 -5.39 6.02
C LEU A 114 4.94 -6.24 6.12
N VAL A 115 3.85 -5.62 6.57
CA VAL A 115 2.49 -6.13 6.34
C VAL A 115 1.90 -5.31 5.22
N TYR A 116 1.65 -5.94 4.09
CA TYR A 116 1.08 -5.32 2.90
C TYR A 116 -0.38 -5.74 2.75
N ILE A 117 -1.26 -4.77 2.50
CA ILE A 117 -2.69 -4.96 2.35
C ILE A 117 -3.14 -4.25 1.08
N HIS A 118 -3.76 -4.98 0.16
CA HIS A 118 -4.25 -4.47 -1.11
C HIS A 118 -5.77 -4.53 -1.19
N ASP A 119 -6.39 -3.47 -1.71
CA ASP A 119 -7.83 -3.38 -1.91
C ASP A 119 -8.27 -4.30 -3.06
N GLY A 120 -8.58 -5.55 -2.72
CA GLY A 120 -8.89 -6.61 -3.68
C GLY A 120 -7.66 -7.41 -4.10
N GLN A 121 -7.75 -8.10 -5.25
CA GLN A 121 -6.68 -9.00 -5.71
C GLN A 121 -5.42 -8.20 -6.06
N PHE A 122 -4.27 -8.67 -5.57
CA PHE A 122 -2.98 -8.07 -5.83
C PHE A 122 -2.65 -8.10 -7.32
N ASP A 123 -2.13 -6.98 -7.81
CA ASP A 123 -1.51 -6.90 -9.13
C ASP A 123 -0.41 -5.84 -9.12
N PHE A 124 0.61 -6.06 -9.93
CA PHE A 124 1.82 -5.25 -10.01
C PHE A 124 2.12 -4.92 -11.46
N ILE A 125 1.95 -3.65 -11.84
CA ILE A 125 2.11 -3.22 -13.23
C ILE A 125 3.36 -2.36 -13.36
N GLU A 126 4.46 -3.01 -13.74
CA GLU A 126 5.74 -2.35 -13.99
C GLU A 126 5.65 -1.41 -15.20
N ILE A 127 6.18 -0.19 -15.04
CA ILE A 127 6.38 0.73 -16.14
C ILE A 127 7.77 0.50 -16.71
N LYS A 128 7.78 -0.18 -17.86
CA LYS A 128 9.00 -0.40 -18.64
C LYS A 128 9.46 0.92 -19.28
N ALA A 129 10.76 1.16 -19.20
CA ALA A 129 11.43 2.30 -19.80
C ALA A 129 11.36 2.29 -21.33
#